data_AF-A0A7X5DDG1-F1
#
_entry.id   AF-A0A7X5DDG1-F1
#
_cell.length_a   1.000
_cell.length_b   1.000
_cell.length_c   1.000
_cell.angle_alpha   90.00
_cell.angle_beta   90.00
_cell.angle_gamma   90.00
#
_symmetry.space_group_name_H-M   'P 1'
#
loop_
_entity.id
_entity.type
_entity.pdbx_description
1 polymer ?
#
loop_
_entity_poly.entity_id
_entity_poly.type
_entity_poly.pdbx_seq_one_letter_code
_entity_poly.pdbx_strand_id
1 'polypeptide(L)'
;MKLSEKIQLLRKENSYSQEELAAICNVSRQSISKWEADIALPETEKLIILSNLFKVTVDVLLKDELSINGTREVYTCGNNAIRKERAKLYEGALIKESINDETLLDYIRIHKVELWNTGGVPKYWTVIFFTSSVPNFPELASRALIADHEKGVNWFVDFKCNNTKYIVFKNKILKYTIGNEEEKAIVCNECRIQGISDNEMNWSE
;
A
#
# COMPACT_ATOMS: atom_id res chain seq x y z
N MET A 1 14.08 20.78 15.61
CA MET A 1 13.60 20.42 16.97
C MET A 1 14.45 19.28 17.45
N LYS A 2 14.98 19.36 18.66
CA LYS A 2 15.75 18.27 19.27
C LYS A 2 14.85 17.09 19.66
N LEU A 3 15.42 15.91 19.83
CA LEU A 3 14.70 14.70 20.27
C LEU A 3 13.89 14.94 21.56
N SER A 4 14.46 15.65 22.53
CA SER A 4 13.83 16.00 23.81
C SER A 4 12.53 16.79 23.63
N GLU A 5 12.58 17.84 22.80
CA GLU A 5 11.43 18.66 22.42
C GLU A 5 10.37 17.84 21.67
N LYS A 6 10.84 16.92 20.82
CA LYS A 6 9.96 16.06 20.02
C LYS A 6 9.16 15.08 20.86
N ILE A 7 9.82 14.41 21.80
CA ILE A 7 9.16 13.50 22.75
C ILE A 7 8.11 14.27 23.56
N GLN A 8 8.47 15.46 24.06
CA GLN A 8 7.56 16.27 24.86
C GLN A 8 6.34 16.75 24.06
N LEU A 9 6.53 17.18 22.81
CA LEU A 9 5.45 17.62 21.93
C LEU A 9 4.50 16.46 21.64
N LEU A 10 5.02 15.33 21.12
CA LEU A 10 4.24 14.16 20.73
C LEU A 10 3.47 13.57 21.93
N ARG A 11 4.08 13.56 23.11
CA ARG A 11 3.40 13.13 24.34
C ARG A 11 2.19 14.01 24.64
N LYS A 12 2.34 15.33 24.56
CA LYS A 12 1.26 16.29 24.82
C LYS A 12 0.16 16.22 23.75
N GLU A 13 0.52 16.07 22.49
CA GLU A 13 -0.44 15.91 21.39
C GLU A 13 -1.29 14.65 21.53
N ASN A 14 -0.69 13.56 22.03
CA ASN A 14 -1.40 12.32 22.33
C ASN A 14 -2.03 12.31 23.74
N SER A 15 -2.01 13.45 24.45
CA SER A 15 -2.62 13.63 25.77
C SER A 15 -2.11 12.67 26.85
N TYR A 16 -0.86 12.22 26.76
CA TYR A 16 -0.24 11.37 27.77
C TYR A 16 0.45 12.21 28.86
N SER A 17 0.33 11.78 30.12
CA SER A 17 1.21 12.21 31.21
C SER A 17 2.59 11.55 31.11
N GLN A 18 3.58 12.09 31.83
CA GLN A 18 4.91 11.47 31.86
C GLN A 18 4.87 10.07 32.51
N GLU A 19 4.04 9.89 33.54
CA GLU A 19 3.76 8.61 34.16
C GLU A 19 3.17 7.58 33.17
N GLU A 20 2.19 7.97 32.36
CA GLU A 20 1.57 7.08 31.37
C GLU A 20 2.56 6.70 30.27
N LEU A 21 3.34 7.66 29.76
CA LEU A 21 4.36 7.37 28.76
C LEU A 21 5.45 6.44 29.32
N ALA A 22 5.81 6.62 30.59
CA ALA A 22 6.77 5.77 31.27
C ALA A 22 6.27 4.32 31.40
N ALA A 23 5.00 4.14 31.75
CA ALA A 23 4.36 2.83 31.80
C ALA A 23 4.37 2.14 30.42
N ILE A 24 4.02 2.86 29.34
CA ILE A 24 4.02 2.33 27.97
C ILE A 24 5.44 1.92 27.52
N CYS A 25 6.45 2.73 27.87
CA CYS A 25 7.84 2.45 27.52
C CYS A 25 8.51 1.43 28.45
N ASN A 26 7.81 0.99 29.50
CA ASN A 26 8.34 0.15 30.58
C ASN A 26 9.62 0.73 31.21
N VAL A 27 9.57 2.00 31.59
CA VAL A 27 10.66 2.74 32.25
C VAL A 27 10.14 3.55 33.44
N SER A 28 11.04 4.13 34.23
CA SER A 28 10.65 5.05 35.30
C SER A 28 10.18 6.40 34.73
N ARG A 29 9.27 7.09 35.44
CA ARG A 29 8.89 8.47 35.11
C ARG A 29 10.08 9.43 35.07
N GLN A 30 11.09 9.18 35.91
CA GLN A 30 12.34 9.95 35.91
C GLN A 30 13.10 9.80 34.57
N SER A 31 13.04 8.63 33.93
CA SER A 31 13.64 8.39 32.61
C SER A 31 12.99 9.27 31.55
N ILE A 32 11.65 9.31 31.50
CA ILE A 32 10.92 10.19 30.58
C ILE A 32 11.26 11.67 30.81
N SER A 33 11.31 12.10 32.07
CA SER A 33 11.68 13.48 32.42
C SER A 33 13.10 13.84 31.93
N LYS A 34 14.07 12.93 32.10
CA LYS A 34 15.45 13.12 31.59
C LYS A 34 15.50 13.17 30.06
N TRP A 35 14.68 12.39 29.36
CA TRP A 35 14.59 12.43 27.90
C TRP A 35 14.01 13.76 27.40
N GLU A 36 12.93 14.24 28.03
CA GLU A 36 12.31 15.53 27.68
C GLU A 36 13.18 16.75 28.05
N ALA A 37 14.14 16.58 28.98
CA ALA A 37 15.06 17.63 29.41
C ALA A 37 16.43 17.60 28.68
N ASP A 38 16.62 16.74 27.67
CA ASP A 38 17.90 16.57 26.96
C ASP A 38 19.07 16.13 27.87
N ILE A 39 18.75 15.49 29.02
CA ILE A 39 19.74 15.02 30.01
C ILE A 39 20.22 13.59 29.70
N ALA A 40 19.34 12.78 29.11
CA ALA A 40 19.64 11.41 28.72
C ALA A 40 18.90 11.06 27.43
N LEU A 41 19.41 10.09 26.68
CA LEU A 41 18.77 9.60 25.47
C LEU A 41 17.99 8.30 25.75
N PRO A 42 16.86 8.06 25.06
CA PRO A 42 16.20 6.76 25.10
C PRO A 42 17.08 5.70 24.43
N GLU A 43 17.06 4.49 24.97
CA GLU A 43 17.69 3.33 24.34
C GLU A 43 16.99 2.98 23.02
N THR A 44 17.67 2.23 22.14
CA THR A 44 17.14 1.86 20.82
C THR A 44 15.78 1.18 20.88
N GLU A 45 15.58 0.27 21.84
CA GLU A 45 14.28 -0.38 22.05
C GLU A 45 13.19 0.65 22.38
N LYS A 46 13.50 1.64 23.22
CA LYS A 46 12.56 2.69 23.62
C LYS A 46 12.25 3.64 22.47
N LEU A 47 13.23 3.92 21.61
CA LEU A 47 13.01 4.68 20.38
C LEU A 47 12.03 3.98 19.44
N ILE A 48 12.10 2.63 19.33
CA ILE A 48 11.15 1.84 18.54
C ILE A 48 9.75 1.88 19.15
N ILE A 49 9.64 1.78 20.48
CA ILE A 49 8.35 1.88 21.17
C ILE A 49 7.74 3.27 20.96
N LEU A 50 8.51 4.34 21.15
CA LEU A 50 8.08 5.72 20.94
C LEU A 50 7.67 5.97 19.49
N SER A 51 8.42 5.45 18.52
CA SER A 51 8.10 5.59 17.09
C SER A 51 6.75 4.91 16.77
N ASN A 52 6.52 3.71 17.32
CA ASN A 52 5.29 2.96 17.12
C ASN A 52 4.08 3.59 17.84
N LEU A 53 4.30 4.15 19.02
CA LEU A 53 3.29 4.84 19.83
C LEU A 53 2.82 6.12 19.13
N PHE A 54 3.76 6.96 18.72
CA PHE A 54 3.48 8.26 18.11
C PHE A 54 3.27 8.21 16.60
N LYS A 55 3.32 7.02 15.98
CA LYS A 55 3.14 6.80 14.54
C LYS A 55 4.12 7.64 13.67
N VAL A 56 5.33 7.83 14.16
CA VAL A 56 6.46 8.46 13.43
C VAL A 56 7.58 7.45 13.22
N THR A 57 8.51 7.72 12.31
CA THR A 57 9.71 6.87 12.15
C THR A 57 10.78 7.26 13.19
N VAL A 58 11.70 6.34 13.48
CA VAL A 58 12.85 6.63 14.37
C VAL A 58 13.71 7.77 13.80
N ASP A 59 13.86 7.85 12.47
CA ASP A 59 14.51 8.99 11.80
C ASP A 59 13.90 10.33 12.15
N VAL A 60 12.56 10.43 12.23
CA VAL A 60 11.86 11.67 12.61
C VAL A 60 12.17 12.03 14.05
N LEU A 61 12.30 11.05 14.94
CA LEU A 61 12.69 11.29 16.33
C LEU A 61 14.12 11.84 16.40
N LEU A 62 15.06 11.26 15.63
CA LEU A 62 16.50 11.54 15.77
C LEU A 62 17.05 12.69 14.93
N LYS A 63 16.46 13.02 13.76
CA LYS A 63 17.00 14.05 12.84
C LYS A 63 16.42 15.43 13.12
N ASP A 64 17.25 16.37 13.56
CA ASP A 64 16.83 17.72 13.98
C ASP A 64 16.12 18.55 12.89
N GLU A 65 16.39 18.24 11.63
CA GLU A 65 15.85 18.88 10.42
C GLU A 65 14.39 18.46 10.11
N LEU A 66 13.90 17.38 10.70
CA LEU A 66 12.54 16.86 10.47
C LEU A 66 11.58 17.45 11.52
N SER A 67 10.60 18.25 11.08
CA SER A 67 9.57 18.83 11.94
C SER A 67 8.39 17.87 12.14
N ILE A 68 7.85 17.82 13.36
CA ILE A 68 6.76 16.90 13.73
C ILE A 68 5.45 17.23 12.97
N ASN A 69 5.27 18.49 12.57
CA ASN A 69 4.10 18.97 11.84
C ASN A 69 4.22 18.86 10.31
N GLY A 70 5.22 18.13 9.80
CA GLY A 70 5.33 17.79 8.39
C GLY A 70 4.84 16.36 8.12
N THR A 71 3.58 16.22 7.74
CA THR A 71 3.00 14.96 7.27
C THR A 71 3.86 14.32 6.15
N ARG A 72 4.47 13.16 6.47
CA ARG A 72 5.14 12.13 5.61
C ARG A 72 6.42 12.59 4.89
N GLU A 73 7.51 11.82 4.88
CA GLU A 73 7.73 10.59 4.09
C GLU A 73 9.01 9.86 4.51
N VAL A 74 9.03 8.54 4.30
CA VAL A 74 10.27 7.77 4.19
C VAL A 74 10.99 8.27 2.93
N TYR A 75 12.21 8.79 3.10
CA TYR A 75 13.06 9.23 2.00
C TYR A 75 13.68 8.02 1.29
N THR A 76 13.24 7.73 0.07
CA THR A 76 14.11 7.12 -0.95
C THR A 76 14.52 8.23 -1.91
N CYS A 77 15.83 8.38 -2.11
CA CYS A 77 16.43 9.47 -2.87
C CYS A 77 15.92 9.48 -4.33
N GLY A 78 15.31 10.59 -4.76
CA GLY A 78 14.95 10.84 -6.16
C GLY A 78 14.05 12.07 -6.30
N ASN A 79 14.63 13.19 -6.73
CA ASN A 79 13.95 14.48 -6.92
C ASN A 79 12.79 14.40 -7.93
N ASN A 80 11.58 14.79 -7.52
CA ASN A 80 10.73 15.77 -8.21
C ASN A 80 9.42 15.98 -7.44
N ALA A 81 9.10 17.24 -7.18
CA ALA A 81 7.92 17.68 -6.47
C ALA A 81 6.63 17.31 -7.23
N ILE A 82 5.89 16.34 -6.72
CA ILE A 82 4.47 16.12 -7.02
C ILE A 82 3.76 16.11 -5.67
N ARG A 83 2.77 16.99 -5.49
CA ARG A 83 1.90 17.03 -4.30
C ARG A 83 1.52 15.59 -3.93
N LYS A 84 1.88 15.16 -2.71
CA LYS A 84 1.56 13.84 -2.15
C LYS A 84 0.06 13.55 -2.22
N GLU A 85 -0.37 12.96 -3.32
CA GLU A 85 -1.48 12.03 -3.30
C GLU A 85 -1.06 10.96 -2.27
N ARG A 86 -1.96 10.60 -1.33
CA ARG A 86 -1.75 9.47 -0.41
C ARG A 86 -1.17 8.32 -1.23
N ALA A 87 0.04 7.85 -0.89
CA ALA A 87 0.71 6.78 -1.66
C ALA A 87 -0.30 5.67 -1.96
N LYS A 88 -0.66 5.53 -3.24
CA LYS A 88 -1.64 4.55 -3.69
C LYS A 88 -1.01 3.19 -3.51
N LEU A 89 -1.54 2.41 -2.57
CA LEU A 89 -1.15 1.03 -2.40
C LEU A 89 -2.18 0.18 -3.11
N TYR A 90 -1.79 -0.35 -4.26
CA TYR A 90 -2.55 -1.33 -5.01
C TYR A 90 -2.30 -2.70 -4.39
N GLU A 91 -3.35 -3.49 -4.23
CA GLU A 91 -3.30 -4.87 -3.76
C GLU A 91 -4.25 -5.72 -4.58
N GLY A 92 -3.79 -6.86 -5.11
CA GLY A 92 -4.63 -7.73 -5.91
C GLY A 92 -3.91 -8.98 -6.44
N ALA A 93 -4.49 -9.57 -7.46
CA ALA A 93 -4.01 -10.82 -8.06
C ALA A 93 -3.79 -10.65 -9.57
N LEU A 94 -2.69 -11.24 -10.06
CA LEU A 94 -2.27 -11.23 -11.45
C LEU A 94 -1.99 -12.66 -11.90
N ILE A 95 -2.49 -13.07 -13.06
CA ILE A 95 -2.09 -14.33 -13.70
C ILE A 95 -0.81 -14.06 -14.50
N LYS A 96 0.29 -14.76 -14.23
CA LYS A 96 1.57 -14.52 -14.93
C LYS A 96 1.42 -14.69 -16.44
N GLU A 97 0.67 -15.69 -16.85
CA GLU A 97 0.45 -16.03 -18.26
C GLU A 97 -0.44 -15.00 -18.99
N SER A 98 -1.03 -14.03 -18.28
CA SER A 98 -1.86 -12.98 -18.87
C SER A 98 -1.08 -11.77 -19.39
N ILE A 99 0.21 -11.65 -19.08
CA ILE A 99 1.05 -10.51 -19.48
C ILE A 99 2.06 -10.90 -20.56
N ASN A 100 2.33 -9.97 -21.49
CA ASN A 100 3.40 -10.10 -22.48
C ASN A 100 4.69 -9.39 -22.04
N ASP A 101 4.53 -8.33 -21.24
CA ASP A 101 5.61 -7.47 -20.79
C ASP A 101 5.96 -7.81 -19.34
N GLU A 102 6.98 -8.65 -19.17
CA GLU A 102 7.44 -9.08 -17.85
C GLU A 102 8.04 -7.93 -17.02
N THR A 103 8.36 -6.77 -17.61
CA THR A 103 8.82 -5.59 -16.85
C THR A 103 7.76 -5.07 -15.88
N LEU A 104 6.47 -5.44 -16.07
CA LEU A 104 5.42 -5.18 -15.08
C LEU A 104 5.78 -5.75 -13.70
N LEU A 105 6.47 -6.89 -13.65
CA LEU A 105 6.82 -7.58 -12.41
C LEU A 105 7.83 -6.80 -11.56
N ASP A 106 8.62 -5.90 -12.16
CA ASP A 106 9.58 -5.05 -11.44
C ASP A 106 8.87 -3.97 -10.60
N TYR A 107 7.60 -3.67 -10.91
CA TYR A 107 6.80 -2.64 -10.25
C TYR A 107 5.91 -3.18 -9.13
N ILE A 108 6.00 -4.48 -8.82
CA ILE A 108 5.15 -5.12 -7.83
C ILE A 108 5.99 -5.85 -6.77
N ARG A 109 5.51 -5.86 -5.53
CA ARG A 109 5.99 -6.74 -4.47
C ARG A 109 5.07 -7.94 -4.38
N ILE A 110 5.60 -9.10 -4.78
CA ILE A 110 4.93 -10.39 -4.65
C ILE A 110 4.99 -10.84 -3.19
N HIS A 111 3.85 -11.20 -2.61
CA HIS A 111 3.80 -11.74 -1.25
C HIS A 111 3.16 -13.12 -1.16
N LYS A 112 2.53 -13.62 -2.24
CA LYS A 112 2.02 -14.99 -2.34
C LYS A 112 1.93 -15.41 -3.80
N VAL A 113 2.20 -16.69 -4.08
CA VAL A 113 2.07 -17.30 -5.41
C VAL A 113 1.32 -18.61 -5.28
N GLU A 114 0.36 -18.85 -6.17
CA GLU A 114 -0.44 -20.09 -6.25
C GLU A 114 -0.45 -20.64 -7.67
N LEU A 115 -0.68 -21.96 -7.78
CA LEU A 115 -0.90 -22.64 -9.06
C LEU A 115 -2.35 -23.12 -9.12
N TRP A 116 -3.12 -22.60 -10.07
CA TRP A 116 -4.52 -22.97 -10.26
C TRP A 116 -4.66 -23.92 -11.44
N ASN A 117 -5.26 -25.09 -11.22
CA ASN A 117 -5.53 -26.05 -12.28
C ASN A 117 -6.80 -25.63 -13.04
N THR A 118 -6.63 -25.35 -14.33
CA THR A 118 -7.69 -24.79 -15.18
C THR A 118 -8.35 -25.85 -16.07
N GLY A 119 -7.77 -27.05 -16.12
CA GLY A 119 -8.20 -28.11 -17.04
C GLY A 119 -7.99 -27.79 -18.53
N GLY A 120 -7.43 -26.62 -18.86
CA GLY A 120 -7.25 -26.12 -20.23
C GLY A 120 -5.79 -26.09 -20.70
N VAL A 121 -5.48 -25.22 -21.66
CA VAL A 121 -4.11 -24.95 -22.14
C VAL A 121 -3.79 -23.47 -21.92
N PRO A 122 -2.83 -23.12 -21.06
CA PRO A 122 -2.04 -24.01 -20.21
C PRO A 122 -2.87 -24.66 -19.10
N LYS A 123 -2.47 -25.87 -18.67
CA LYS A 123 -3.17 -26.67 -17.65
C LYS A 123 -3.17 -26.01 -16.26
N TYR A 124 -2.20 -25.14 -16.03
CA TYR A 124 -2.04 -24.40 -14.79
C TYR A 124 -1.86 -22.92 -15.08
N TRP A 125 -2.47 -22.07 -14.26
CA TRP A 125 -2.18 -20.64 -14.19
C TRP A 125 -1.37 -20.33 -12.94
N THR A 126 -0.39 -19.46 -13.10
CA THR A 126 0.42 -18.95 -11.99
C THR A 126 -0.22 -17.67 -11.48
N VAL A 127 -0.93 -17.76 -10.36
CA VAL A 127 -1.57 -16.61 -9.72
C VAL A 127 -0.58 -15.96 -8.75
N ILE A 128 -0.28 -14.69 -9.00
CA ILE A 128 0.63 -13.86 -8.23
C ILE A 128 -0.20 -12.85 -7.45
N PHE A 129 -0.16 -12.93 -6.12
CA PHE A 129 -0.72 -11.92 -5.25
C PHE A 129 0.34 -10.88 -4.94
N PHE A 130 -0.02 -9.62 -5.15
CA PHE A 130 0.95 -8.54 -5.15
C PHE A 130 0.44 -7.27 -4.48
N THR A 131 1.41 -6.44 -4.10
CA THR A 131 1.20 -5.03 -3.79
C THR A 131 2.02 -4.15 -4.71
N SER A 132 1.52 -2.95 -5.06
CA SER A 132 2.31 -1.96 -5.79
C SER A 132 2.07 -0.57 -5.23
N SER A 133 3.15 0.21 -5.08
CA SER A 133 3.09 1.62 -4.69
C SER A 133 3.20 2.56 -5.90
N VAL A 134 3.23 2.03 -7.12
CA VAL A 134 3.46 2.81 -8.34
C VAL A 134 2.16 3.55 -8.72
N PRO A 135 2.12 4.90 -8.75
CA PRO A 135 0.87 5.65 -8.91
C PRO A 135 0.10 5.38 -10.21
N ASN A 136 0.81 5.05 -11.30
CA ASN A 136 0.26 4.72 -12.62
C ASN A 136 0.28 3.21 -12.89
N PHE A 137 0.20 2.40 -11.84
CA PHE A 137 0.15 0.94 -11.96
C PHE A 137 -1.01 0.44 -12.85
N PRO A 138 -2.24 0.99 -12.78
CA PRO A 138 -3.32 0.56 -13.68
C PRO A 138 -2.97 0.72 -15.16
N GLU A 139 -2.31 1.81 -15.54
CA GLU A 139 -1.89 2.08 -16.92
C GLU A 139 -0.70 1.19 -17.33
N LEU A 140 0.20 0.84 -16.41
CA LEU A 140 1.25 -0.15 -16.65
C LEU A 140 0.65 -1.54 -16.88
N ALA A 141 -0.24 -1.99 -16.00
CA ALA A 141 -0.92 -3.28 -16.12
C ALA A 141 -1.71 -3.36 -17.43
N SER A 142 -2.48 -2.31 -17.77
CA SER A 142 -3.27 -2.27 -19.01
C SER A 142 -2.42 -2.38 -20.28
N ARG A 143 -1.19 -1.87 -20.25
CA ARG A 143 -0.25 -2.01 -21.38
C ARG A 143 0.43 -3.38 -21.41
N ALA A 144 0.66 -4.00 -20.26
CA ALA A 144 1.37 -5.28 -20.18
C ALA A 144 0.49 -6.49 -20.52
N LEU A 145 -0.84 -6.39 -20.31
CA LEU A 145 -1.77 -7.50 -20.55
C LEU A 145 -1.79 -7.96 -22.02
N ILE A 146 -2.23 -9.20 -22.22
CA ILE A 146 -2.51 -9.80 -23.52
C ILE A 146 -4.01 -9.66 -23.82
N ALA A 147 -4.32 -9.19 -25.02
CA ALA A 147 -5.64 -9.34 -25.62
C ALA A 147 -5.47 -9.94 -27.01
N ASP A 148 -6.15 -11.06 -27.26
CA ASP A 148 -6.21 -11.72 -28.55
C ASP A 148 -7.69 -11.88 -28.94
N HIS A 149 -8.18 -10.92 -29.72
CA HIS A 149 -9.56 -10.91 -30.19
C HIS A 149 -9.84 -12.02 -31.21
N GLU A 150 -8.82 -12.57 -31.88
CA GLU A 150 -8.98 -13.66 -32.84
C GLU A 150 -9.17 -15.00 -32.15
N LYS A 151 -8.55 -15.18 -30.97
CA LYS A 151 -8.72 -16.37 -30.12
C LYS A 151 -9.80 -16.21 -29.03
N GLY A 152 -10.44 -15.05 -28.95
CA GLY A 152 -11.43 -14.72 -27.93
C GLY A 152 -10.85 -14.67 -26.51
N VAL A 153 -9.53 -14.50 -26.37
CA VAL A 153 -8.85 -14.46 -25.07
C VAL A 153 -8.65 -13.01 -24.67
N ASN A 154 -9.40 -12.57 -23.67
CA ASN A 154 -9.29 -11.23 -23.12
C ASN A 154 -8.98 -11.30 -21.64
N TRP A 155 -7.70 -11.15 -21.31
CA TRP A 155 -7.27 -11.22 -19.92
C TRP A 155 -7.57 -9.94 -19.18
N PHE A 156 -7.85 -10.10 -17.89
CA PHE A 156 -7.95 -8.99 -16.96
C PHE A 156 -7.12 -9.24 -15.70
N VAL A 157 -6.91 -8.16 -14.96
CA VAL A 157 -6.30 -8.15 -13.62
C VAL A 157 -7.24 -7.38 -12.72
N ASP A 158 -7.54 -7.96 -11.56
CA ASP A 158 -8.32 -7.29 -10.53
C ASP A 158 -7.44 -6.91 -9.34
N PHE A 159 -7.59 -5.68 -8.89
CA PHE A 159 -6.91 -5.18 -7.69
C PHE A 159 -7.70 -4.02 -7.09
N LYS A 160 -7.38 -3.65 -5.85
CA LYS A 160 -7.96 -2.51 -5.16
C LYS A 160 -6.90 -1.53 -4.70
N CYS A 161 -7.28 -0.27 -4.57
CA CYS A 161 -6.49 0.74 -3.88
C CYS A 161 -7.46 1.63 -3.11
N ASN A 162 -7.26 1.73 -1.79
CA ASN A 162 -8.21 2.38 -0.88
C ASN A 162 -9.63 1.81 -1.06
N ASN A 163 -10.63 2.67 -1.32
CA ASN A 163 -12.02 2.27 -1.53
C ASN A 163 -12.40 2.11 -3.02
N THR A 164 -11.41 1.89 -3.89
CA THR A 164 -11.64 1.76 -5.34
C THR A 164 -11.16 0.39 -5.81
N LYS A 165 -12.04 -0.36 -6.45
CA LYS A 165 -11.71 -1.60 -7.18
C LYS A 165 -11.39 -1.23 -8.62
N TYR A 166 -10.38 -1.89 -9.18
CA TYR A 166 -9.92 -1.75 -10.56
C TYR A 166 -10.03 -3.10 -11.25
N ILE A 167 -10.61 -3.10 -12.44
CA ILE A 167 -10.66 -4.23 -13.36
C ILE A 167 -9.99 -3.78 -14.65
N VAL A 168 -8.78 -4.29 -14.90
CA VAL A 168 -7.91 -3.79 -15.95
C VAL A 168 -7.80 -4.82 -17.05
N PHE A 169 -8.12 -4.41 -18.29
CA PHE A 169 -7.92 -5.15 -19.52
C PHE A 169 -6.81 -4.51 -20.35
N LYS A 170 -6.45 -5.13 -21.48
CA LYS A 170 -5.63 -4.46 -22.49
C LYS A 170 -6.28 -3.16 -22.94
N ASN A 171 -5.56 -2.04 -22.81
CA ASN A 171 -5.99 -0.70 -23.23
C ASN A 171 -7.33 -0.20 -22.66
N LYS A 172 -7.87 -0.83 -21.61
CA LYS A 172 -9.13 -0.44 -20.97
C LYS A 172 -9.03 -0.65 -19.46
N ILE A 173 -9.37 0.39 -18.71
CA ILE A 173 -9.36 0.37 -17.24
C ILE A 173 -10.78 0.69 -16.77
N LEU A 174 -11.39 -0.26 -16.07
CA LEU A 174 -12.66 -0.07 -15.38
C LEU A 174 -12.40 0.09 -13.89
N LYS A 175 -13.22 0.88 -13.22
CA LYS A 175 -13.14 1.06 -11.76
C LYS A 175 -14.49 1.40 -11.17
N TYR A 176 -14.69 1.01 -9.93
CA TYR A 176 -15.86 1.37 -9.14
C TYR A 176 -15.49 1.55 -7.67
N THR A 177 -16.34 2.27 -6.95
CA THR A 177 -16.22 2.48 -5.51
C THR A 177 -16.73 1.24 -4.77
N ILE A 178 -15.92 0.68 -3.87
CA ILE A 178 -16.31 -0.50 -3.09
C ILE A 178 -17.55 -0.15 -2.23
N GLY A 179 -18.55 -1.02 -2.26
CA GLY A 179 -19.87 -0.79 -1.65
C GLY A 179 -20.87 0.00 -2.52
N ASN A 180 -20.48 0.50 -3.69
CA ASN A 180 -21.41 1.13 -4.64
C ASN A 180 -21.93 0.10 -5.66
N GLU A 181 -23.14 -0.42 -5.42
CA GLU A 181 -23.76 -1.47 -6.24
C GLU A 181 -24.06 -1.03 -7.67
N GLU A 182 -24.43 0.24 -7.89
CA GLU A 182 -24.73 0.78 -9.22
C GLU A 182 -23.48 0.84 -10.10
N GLU A 183 -22.38 1.41 -9.57
CA GLU A 183 -21.10 1.45 -10.29
C GLU A 183 -20.56 0.05 -10.56
N LYS A 184 -20.69 -0.85 -9.58
CA LYS A 184 -20.31 -2.27 -9.74
C LYS A 184 -21.12 -2.92 -10.85
N ALA A 185 -22.43 -2.72 -10.91
CA ALA A 185 -23.28 -3.29 -11.95
C ALA A 185 -22.90 -2.81 -13.36
N ILE A 186 -22.55 -1.53 -13.51
CA ILE A 186 -22.04 -0.97 -14.76
C ILE A 186 -20.73 -1.65 -15.17
N VAL A 187 -19.77 -1.77 -14.25
CA VAL A 187 -18.49 -2.43 -14.51
C VAL A 187 -18.68 -3.90 -14.86
N CYS A 188 -19.56 -4.64 -14.17
CA CYS A 188 -19.85 -6.03 -14.51
C CYS A 188 -20.48 -6.15 -15.90
N ASN A 189 -21.39 -5.24 -16.28
CA ASN A 189 -21.96 -5.23 -17.63
C ASN A 189 -20.89 -5.00 -18.71
N GLU A 190 -19.98 -4.06 -18.48
CA GLU A 190 -18.82 -3.84 -19.35
C GLU A 190 -17.92 -5.09 -19.44
N CYS A 191 -17.71 -5.82 -18.34
CA CYS A 191 -16.95 -7.07 -18.33
C CYS A 191 -17.64 -8.19 -19.14
N ARG A 192 -18.98 -8.27 -19.12
CA ARG A 192 -19.73 -9.22 -19.97
C ARG A 192 -19.53 -8.91 -21.45
N ILE A 193 -19.53 -7.63 -21.82
CA ILE A 193 -19.23 -7.21 -23.21
C ILE A 193 -17.80 -7.60 -23.61
N GLN A 194 -16.88 -7.66 -22.64
CA GLN A 194 -15.51 -8.13 -22.83
C GLN A 194 -15.35 -9.66 -22.84
N GLY A 195 -16.44 -10.42 -22.68
CA GLY A 195 -16.45 -11.89 -22.71
C GLY A 195 -16.21 -12.57 -21.36
N ILE A 196 -16.24 -11.82 -20.25
CA ILE A 196 -16.02 -12.37 -18.90
C ILE A 196 -17.33 -12.93 -18.34
N SER A 197 -17.27 -14.16 -17.79
CA SER A 197 -18.44 -14.83 -17.20
C SER A 197 -18.72 -14.37 -15.76
N ASP A 198 -19.96 -14.53 -15.29
CA ASP A 198 -20.34 -14.16 -13.92
C ASP A 198 -19.56 -14.92 -12.84
N ASN A 199 -19.13 -16.15 -13.14
CA ASN A 199 -18.31 -16.95 -12.23
C ASN A 199 -16.91 -16.36 -12.01
N GLU A 200 -16.38 -15.66 -13.01
CA GLU A 200 -15.07 -14.98 -12.96
C GLU A 200 -15.16 -13.60 -12.30
N MET A 201 -16.37 -13.08 -12.09
CA MET A 201 -16.64 -11.78 -11.47
C MET A 201 -16.92 -11.89 -9.96
N ASN A 202 -16.59 -13.02 -9.33
CA ASN A 202 -16.69 -13.21 -7.88
C ASN A 202 -15.50 -12.57 -7.14
N TRP A 203 -15.37 -11.24 -7.26
CA TRP A 203 -14.26 -10.50 -6.67
C TRP A 203 -14.47 -10.25 -5.19
N SER A 204 -13.46 -10.52 -4.37
CA SER A 204 -13.44 -10.05 -3.00
C SER A 204 -13.33 -8.53 -2.96
N GLU A 205 -14.20 -7.92 -2.16
CA GLU A 205 -14.20 -6.49 -1.84
C GLU A 205 -13.29 -6.19 -0.65
#